data_AF-A0A257RTK6-F1
#
_entry.id   AF-A0A257RTK6-F1
#
_cell.length_a   1.000
_cell.length_b   1.000
_cell.length_c   1.000
_cell.angle_alpha   90.00
_cell.angle_beta   90.00
_cell.angle_gamma   90.00
#
_symmetry.space_group_name_H-M   'P 1'
#
loop_
_entity.id
_entity.type
_entity.pdbx_description
1 polymer ?
#
loop_
_entity_poly.entity_id
_entity_poly.type
_entity_poly.pdbx_seq_one_letter_code
_entity_poly.pdbx_strand_id
1 'polypeptide(L)' 'MTPDEKIFKVLERIRNKAAISPVGAVIDYRAGWEVDSLTAEDEIQILNKLAAEGAIDVVDNFSSEGV' A
#
# COMPACT_ATOMS: atom_id res chain seq x y z
N MET A 1 -3.31 5.36 17.09
CA MET A 1 -2.40 4.53 16.28
C MET A 1 -1.19 5.37 15.94
N THR A 2 -0.01 4.90 16.30
CA THR A 2 1.28 5.54 16.01
C THR A 2 1.65 5.42 14.53
N PRO A 3 2.60 6.22 14.02
CA PRO A 3 3.07 6.13 12.64
C PRO A 3 3.60 4.74 12.30
N ASP A 4 4.32 4.12 13.23
CA ASP A 4 4.92 2.79 13.04
C ASP A 4 3.84 1.69 12.94
N GLU A 5 2.79 1.76 13.75
CA GLU A 5 1.64 0.85 13.64
C GLU A 5 0.91 0.99 12.30
N LYS A 6 0.79 2.22 11.78
CA LYS A 6 0.21 2.48 10.45
C LYS A 6 1.04 1.82 9.35
N ILE A 7 2.36 2.00 9.38
CA ILE A 7 3.29 1.40 8.41
C ILE A 7 3.20 -0.13 8.47
N PHE A 8 3.21 -0.70 9.67
CA PHE A 8 3.16 -2.14 9.87
C PHE A 8 1.87 -2.75 9.27
N LYS A 9 0.72 -2.11 9.48
CA LYS A 9 -0.55 -2.55 8.88
C LYS A 9 -0.52 -2.56 7.35
N VAL A 10 -0.01 -1.49 6.72
CA VAL A 10 0.08 -1.43 5.25
C VAL A 10 1.02 -2.50 4.72
N LEU A 11 2.19 -2.69 5.35
CA LEU A 11 3.12 -3.75 4.97
C LEU A 11 2.52 -5.15 5.13
N GLU A 12 1.79 -5.40 6.21
CA GLU A 12 1.12 -6.68 6.44
C GLU A 12 0.08 -6.98 5.36
N ARG A 13 -0.65 -5.98 4.89
CA ARG A 13 -1.61 -6.13 3.77
C ARG A 13 -0.92 -6.48 2.46
N ILE A 14 0.13 -5.74 2.12
CA ILE A 14 0.93 -6.01 0.92
C ILE A 14 1.50 -7.42 0.99
N ARG A 15 2.06 -7.81 2.15
CA ARG A 15 2.61 -9.14 2.37
C ARG A 15 1.55 -10.24 2.25
N ASN A 16 0.35 -10.06 2.79
CA ASN A 16 -0.73 -11.02 2.66
C ASN A 16 -1.16 -11.21 1.21
N LYS A 17 -1.30 -10.11 0.45
CA LYS A 17 -1.56 -10.17 -0.99
C LYS A 17 -0.42 -10.85 -1.75
N ALA A 18 0.84 -10.55 -1.40
CA ALA A 18 2.02 -11.14 -2.01
C ALA A 18 2.12 -12.66 -1.73
N ALA A 19 1.76 -13.09 -0.52
CA ALA A 19 1.87 -14.49 -0.10
C ALA A 19 0.97 -15.44 -0.89
N ILE A 20 -0.14 -14.94 -1.45
CA ILE A 20 -1.07 -15.71 -2.29
C ILE A 20 -0.88 -15.44 -3.78
N SER A 21 0.03 -14.52 -4.14
CA SER A 21 0.29 -14.14 -5.53
C SER A 21 1.43 -14.98 -6.10
N PRO A 22 1.39 -15.33 -7.40
CA PRO A 22 2.51 -16.01 -8.04
C PRO A 22 3.75 -15.12 -8.05
N VAL A 23 4.93 -15.75 -8.05
CA VAL A 23 6.21 -15.03 -8.07
C VAL A 23 6.28 -14.12 -9.29
N GLY A 24 6.54 -12.83 -9.05
CA GLY A 24 6.62 -11.80 -10.08
C GLY A 24 5.28 -11.18 -10.49
N ALA A 25 4.17 -11.51 -9.80
CA ALA A 25 2.91 -10.80 -10.02
C ALA A 25 2.96 -9.36 -9.50
N VAL A 26 2.29 -8.48 -10.24
CA VAL A 26 1.98 -7.12 -9.81
C VAL A 26 0.79 -7.18 -8.86
N ILE A 27 0.91 -6.58 -7.69
CA ILE A 27 -0.14 -6.55 -6.68
C ILE A 27 -0.93 -5.26 -6.84
N ASP A 28 -2.24 -5.39 -7.10
CA ASP A 28 -3.16 -4.27 -7.06
C ASP A 28 -3.44 -3.84 -5.61
N TYR A 29 -3.12 -2.58 -5.31
CA TYR A 29 -3.32 -1.95 -4.00
C TYR A 29 -4.09 -0.65 -4.17
N ARG A 30 -5.24 -0.55 -3.50
CA ARG A 30 -6.08 0.65 -3.48
C ARG A 30 -6.15 1.22 -2.08
N ALA A 31 -5.54 2.39 -1.89
CA ALA A 31 -5.61 3.12 -0.62
C ALA A 31 -7.06 3.52 -0.29
N GLY A 32 -7.43 3.44 0.99
CA GLY A 32 -8.77 3.75 1.48
C GLY A 32 -9.86 2.74 1.10
N TRP A 33 -9.48 1.61 0.48
CA TRP A 33 -10.44 0.56 0.12
C TRP A 33 -10.91 -0.27 1.32
N GLU A 34 -10.01 -0.51 2.26
CA GLU A 34 -10.31 -1.31 3.43
C GLU A 34 -10.87 -0.44 4.57
N VAL A 35 -11.90 -0.94 5.24
CA VAL A 35 -12.65 -0.23 6.29
C VAL A 35 -11.89 -0.30 7.62
N ASP A 36 -10.78 0.42 7.71
CA ASP A 36 -9.89 0.45 8.88
C ASP A 36 -9.66 1.89 9.37
N SER A 37 -8.95 2.05 10.50
CA SER A 37 -8.52 3.36 11.03
C SER A 37 -7.40 4.04 10.23
N LEU A 38 -7.06 3.52 9.05
CA LEU A 38 -6.08 4.11 8.12
C LEU A 38 -6.84 4.94 7.08
N THR A 39 -6.46 6.20 6.95
CA THR A 39 -6.98 7.04 5.88
C THR A 39 -6.29 6.70 4.57
N ALA A 40 -6.95 6.95 3.44
CA ALA A 40 -6.33 6.79 2.12
C ALA A 40 -5.03 7.60 2.02
N GLU A 41 -5.01 8.82 2.57
CA GLU A 41 -3.83 9.69 2.58
C GLU A 41 -2.68 9.10 3.37
N ASP A 42 -2.94 8.55 4.56
CA ASP A 42 -1.92 7.85 5.36
C ASP A 42 -1.33 6.68 4.58
N GLU A 43 -2.17 5.84 3.97
CA GLU A 43 -1.72 4.69 3.18
C GLU A 43 -0.88 5.13 1.98
N ILE A 44 -1.29 6.17 1.27
CA ILE A 44 -0.53 6.73 0.15
C ILE A 44 0.85 7.22 0.62
N GLN A 45 0.92 7.96 1.73
CA GLN A 45 2.21 8.42 2.25
C GLN A 45 3.14 7.27 2.63
N ILE A 46 2.58 6.21 3.23
CA ILE A 46 3.33 5.02 3.60
C ILE A 46 3.83 4.29 2.35
N LEU A 47 2.99 4.06 1.36
CA LEU A 47 3.37 3.43 0.09
C LEU A 47 4.48 4.20 -0.60
N ASN A 48 4.38 5.54 -0.67
CA ASN A 48 5.42 6.38 -1.24
C ASN A 48 6.74 6.25 -0.47
N LYS A 49 6.69 6.20 0.86
CA LYS A 49 7.89 6.03 1.69
C LYS A 49 8.53 4.65 1.46
N LEU A 50 7.72 3.59 1.44
CA LEU A 50 8.19 2.22 1.16
C LEU A 50 8.82 2.11 -0.23
N ALA A 51 8.23 2.77 -1.23
CA ALA A 51 8.78 2.84 -2.57
C ALA A 51 10.11 3.60 -2.61
N ALA A 52 10.20 4.74 -1.91
CA ALA A 52 11.42 5.52 -1.82
C ALA A 52 12.56 4.77 -1.08
N GLU A 53 12.22 3.93 -0.11
CA GLU A 53 13.17 3.05 0.59
C GLU A 53 13.52 1.78 -0.21
N GLY A 54 12.87 1.54 -1.36
CA GLY A 54 13.09 0.37 -2.21
C GLY A 54 12.49 -0.93 -1.65
N ALA A 55 11.59 -0.85 -0.68
CA ALA A 55 10.91 -2.01 -0.11
C ALA A 55 9.81 -2.57 -1.04
N ILE A 56 9.22 -1.70 -1.87
CA ILE A 56 8.25 -2.03 -2.92
C ILE A 56 8.58 -1.27 -4.20
N ASP A 57 8.12 -1.78 -5.34
CA ASP A 57 8.17 -1.08 -6.62
C ASP A 57 6.74 -0.69 -7.02
N VAL A 58 6.53 0.61 -7.28
CA VAL A 58 5.22 1.13 -7.70
C VAL A 58 5.23 1.22 -9.23
N VAL A 59 4.64 0.21 -9.86
CA VAL A 59 4.61 0.07 -11.31
C VAL A 59 3.63 1.05 -11.95
N ASP A 60 2.53 1.35 -11.26
CA ASP A 60 1.48 2.24 -11.74
C ASP A 60 0.75 2.88 -10.55
N ASN A 61 0.43 4.18 -10.65
CA ASN A 61 -0.24 4.94 -9.59
C ASN A 61 -1.41 5.73 -10.19
N PHE A 62 -2.61 5.17 -10.10
CA PHE A 62 -3.84 5.83 -10.53
C PHE A 62 -4.51 6.56 -9.35
N SER A 63 -4.39 7.89 -9.34
CA SER A 63 -5.35 8.72 -8.61
C SER A 63 -6.59 8.90 -9.48
N SER A 64 -7.73 8.41 -9.01
CA SER A 64 -9.02 8.63 -9.67
C SER A 64 -9.49 10.09 -9.45
N GLU A 65 -8.71 11.07 -9.92
CA GLU A 65 -9.03 12.52 -9.93
C GLU A 65 -9.26 13.04 -11.36
N GLY A 66 -9.79 12.20 -12.25
CA GLY A 66 -10.00 12.58 -13.64
C GLY A 66 -11.19 11.89 -14.29
N VAL A 67 -12.41 12.17 -13.82
CA VAL A 67 -13.66 12.25 -14.61
C VAL A 67 -14.65 13.18 -13.95
#